data_AF-A0A1F7WZF8-F1
#
_entry.id   AF-A0A1F7WZF8-F1
#
_cell.length_a   1.000
_cell.length_b   1.000
_cell.length_c   1.000
_cell.angle_alpha   90.00
_cell.angle_beta   90.00
_cell.angle_gamma   90.00
#
_symmetry.space_group_name_H-M   'P 1'
#
loop_
_entity.id
_entity.type
_entity.pdbx_description
1 polymer ?
#
loop_
_entity_poly.entity_id
_entity_poly.type
_entity_poly.pdbx_seq_one_letter_code
_entity_poly.pdbx_strand_id
1 'polypeptide(L)'
;MYDYKKETKKSLKEKANKNKNVTRFANARILLIDIDSEEDFRRWKMEIEQFEPILNFPKYKVEVSKGGLPHRHITVYLKTPLDIWKRIALQFCLGSDLKRETMNCYRQLVGRAANIVFFEKKDE
;
A
#
# COMPACT_ATOMS: atom_id res chain seq x y z
N MET A 1 -20.20 18.05 -6.36
CA MET A 1 -18.99 17.50 -7.01
C MET A 1 -17.84 17.67 -6.03
N TYR A 2 -17.31 16.60 -5.41
CA TYR A 2 -16.20 16.72 -4.44
C TYR A 2 -14.90 17.05 -5.18
N ASP A 3 -14.36 18.24 -4.93
CA ASP A 3 -13.15 18.76 -5.58
C ASP A 3 -11.88 18.23 -4.89
N TYR A 4 -11.53 16.97 -5.18
CA TYR A 4 -10.26 16.39 -4.74
C TYR A 4 -9.13 16.90 -5.65
N LYS A 5 -8.39 17.90 -5.18
CA LYS A 5 -7.19 18.44 -5.84
C LYS A 5 -6.17 17.33 -6.14
N LYS A 6 -5.61 17.35 -7.35
CA LYS A 6 -4.57 16.41 -7.83
C LYS A 6 -3.26 16.70 -7.09
N GLU A 7 -2.95 15.97 -6.02
CA GLU A 7 -1.70 16.16 -5.27
C GLU A 7 -0.51 15.54 -6.03
N THR A 8 0.59 16.31 -6.13
CA THR A 8 1.81 15.87 -6.81
C THR A 8 2.71 15.08 -5.86
N LYS A 9 3.62 14.24 -6.40
CA LYS A 9 4.65 13.55 -5.59
C LYS A 9 5.46 14.52 -4.73
N LYS A 10 5.72 15.73 -5.27
CA LYS A 10 6.44 16.81 -4.57
C LYS A 10 5.65 17.31 -3.36
N SER A 11 4.38 17.65 -3.53
CA SER A 11 3.53 18.13 -2.43
C SER A 11 3.31 17.07 -1.34
N LEU A 12 3.22 15.78 -1.71
CA LEU A 12 3.08 14.68 -0.76
C LEU A 12 4.35 14.48 0.09
N LYS A 13 5.53 14.55 -0.54
CA LYS A 13 6.81 14.50 0.18
C LYS A 13 6.98 15.70 1.12
N GLU A 14 6.61 16.91 0.68
CA GLU A 14 6.68 18.12 1.51
C GLU A 14 5.77 18.02 2.74
N LYS A 15 4.54 17.51 2.58
CA LYS A 15 3.62 17.25 3.70
C LYS A 15 4.17 16.20 4.67
N ALA A 16 4.76 15.12 4.16
CA ALA A 16 5.35 14.11 5.01
C ALA A 16 6.56 14.63 5.79
N ASN A 17 7.43 15.43 5.15
CA ASN A 17 8.61 16.00 5.78
C ASN A 17 8.23 16.97 6.92
N LYS A 18 7.18 17.79 6.74
CA LYS A 18 6.61 18.62 7.81
C LYS A 18 6.12 17.81 9.01
N ASN A 19 5.61 16.61 8.76
CA ASN A 19 5.05 15.74 9.79
C ASN A 19 6.05 14.69 10.33
N LYS A 20 7.35 14.78 9.97
CA LYS A 20 8.37 13.77 10.27
C LYS A 20 7.98 12.34 9.85
N ASN A 21 7.22 12.23 8.75
CA ASN A 21 6.79 10.96 8.20
C ASN A 21 7.66 10.56 6.99
N VAL A 22 7.83 9.26 6.78
CA VAL A 22 8.37 8.70 5.54
C VAL A 22 7.23 8.45 4.57
N THR A 23 7.39 8.89 3.32
CA THR A 23 6.43 8.63 2.25
C THR A 23 6.90 7.47 1.39
N ARG A 24 6.24 6.32 1.46
CA ARG A 24 6.45 5.26 0.48
C ARG A 24 5.46 5.40 -0.65
N PHE A 25 5.96 5.35 -1.88
CA PHE A 25 5.13 5.39 -3.09
C PHE A 25 5.10 4.01 -3.71
N ALA A 26 3.89 3.48 -3.95
CA ALA A 26 3.76 2.29 -4.77
C ALA A 26 4.25 2.59 -6.19
N ASN A 27 4.90 1.60 -6.80
CA ASN A 27 5.29 1.62 -8.21
C ASN A 27 4.97 0.26 -8.82
N ALA A 28 5.34 0.00 -10.08
CA ALA A 28 4.99 -1.26 -10.74
C ALA A 28 5.54 -2.51 -9.99
N ARG A 29 6.57 -2.34 -9.16
CA ARG A 29 7.27 -3.41 -8.44
C ARG A 29 7.07 -3.35 -6.91
N ILE A 30 6.20 -2.48 -6.42
CA ILE A 30 5.95 -2.30 -4.99
C ILE A 30 4.45 -2.35 -4.74
N LEU A 31 4.04 -3.26 -3.86
CA LEU A 31 2.70 -3.29 -3.27
C LEU A 31 2.75 -2.71 -1.86
N LEU A 32 1.71 -1.98 -1.51
CA LEU A 32 1.54 -1.34 -0.21
C LEU A 32 0.26 -1.89 0.42
N ILE A 33 0.38 -2.85 1.32
CA ILE A 33 -0.74 -3.55 1.95
C ILE A 33 -1.00 -2.95 3.33
N ASP A 34 -2.25 -2.54 3.56
CA ASP A 34 -2.67 -1.90 4.80
C ASP A 34 -3.48 -2.91 5.63
N ILE A 35 -3.07 -3.14 6.87
CA ILE A 35 -3.64 -4.17 7.75
C ILE A 35 -4.20 -3.48 8.98
N ASP A 36 -5.49 -3.68 9.27
CA ASP A 36 -6.19 -3.00 10.36
C ASP A 36 -6.39 -3.87 11.61
N SER A 37 -6.22 -5.18 11.51
CA SER A 37 -6.47 -6.12 12.60
C SER A 37 -5.44 -7.26 12.68
N GLU A 38 -5.37 -7.92 13.84
CA GLU A 38 -4.57 -9.15 13.98
C GLU A 38 -5.07 -10.30 13.10
N GLU A 39 -6.38 -10.36 12.86
CA GLU A 39 -6.98 -11.37 11.98
C GLU A 39 -6.55 -11.15 10.53
N ASP A 40 -6.59 -9.90 10.04
CA ASP A 40 -6.11 -9.54 8.71
C ASP A 40 -4.60 -9.81 8.58
N PHE A 41 -3.82 -9.58 9.64
CA PHE A 41 -2.39 -9.92 9.63
C PHE A 41 -2.13 -11.43 9.53
N ARG A 42 -2.92 -12.25 10.25
CA ARG A 42 -2.84 -13.72 10.12
C ARG A 42 -3.21 -14.17 8.71
N ARG A 43 -4.28 -13.61 8.16
CA ARG A 43 -4.68 -13.87 6.78
C ARG A 43 -3.58 -13.52 5.81
N TRP A 44 -3.00 -12.32 5.91
CA TRP A 44 -1.89 -11.90 5.06
C TRP A 44 -0.73 -12.90 5.08
N LYS A 45 -0.35 -13.44 6.25
CA LYS A 45 0.71 -14.46 6.36
C LYS A 45 0.37 -15.73 5.59
N MET A 46 -0.87 -16.21 5.70
CA MET A 46 -1.31 -17.41 4.99
C MET A 46 -1.38 -17.19 3.48
N GLU A 47 -1.83 -16.01 3.05
CA GLU A 47 -1.96 -15.68 1.63
C GLU A 47 -0.57 -15.47 1.00
N ILE A 48 0.33 -14.72 1.65
CA ILE A 48 1.65 -14.45 1.06
C ILE A 48 2.42 -15.75 0.82
N GLU A 49 2.38 -16.72 1.73
CA GLU A 49 3.01 -18.03 1.57
C GLU A 49 2.49 -18.77 0.33
N GLN A 50 1.18 -18.71 0.05
CA GLN A 50 0.59 -19.31 -1.16
C GLN A 50 0.97 -18.57 -2.44
N PHE A 51 1.10 -17.24 -2.37
CA PHE A 51 1.45 -16.41 -3.51
C PHE A 51 2.96 -16.30 -3.74
N GLU A 52 3.82 -16.66 -2.78
CA GLU A 52 5.29 -16.52 -2.90
C GLU A 52 5.85 -17.16 -4.18
N PRO A 53 5.51 -18.41 -4.55
CA PRO A 53 6.00 -19.03 -5.78
C PRO A 53 5.55 -18.27 -7.03
N ILE A 54 4.30 -17.79 -7.04
CA ILE A 54 3.68 -17.08 -8.16
C ILE A 54 4.31 -15.69 -8.33
N LEU A 55 4.67 -15.05 -7.22
CA LEU A 55 5.29 -13.72 -7.17
C LEU A 55 6.83 -13.78 -7.25
N ASN A 56 7.39 -14.97 -7.47
CA ASN A 56 8.83 -15.23 -7.55
C ASN A 56 9.58 -14.83 -6.26
N PHE A 57 9.10 -15.30 -5.11
CA PHE A 57 9.65 -15.09 -3.78
C PHE A 57 9.90 -13.61 -3.49
N PRO A 58 8.83 -12.82 -3.35
CA PRO A 58 8.93 -11.40 -3.10
C PRO A 58 9.59 -11.16 -1.73
N LYS A 59 10.41 -10.11 -1.63
CA LYS A 59 10.84 -9.61 -0.32
C LYS A 59 9.70 -8.77 0.25
N TYR A 60 9.55 -8.73 1.57
CA TYR A 60 8.61 -7.81 2.21
C TYR A 60 9.17 -7.20 3.50
N LYS A 61 8.65 -6.03 3.87
CA LYS A 61 8.91 -5.35 5.15
C LYS A 61 7.58 -5.11 5.84
N VAL A 62 7.48 -5.49 7.12
CA VAL A 62 6.32 -5.22 7.98
C VAL A 62 6.71 -4.11 8.95
N GLU A 63 5.89 -3.07 9.02
CA GLU A 63 6.09 -1.90 9.87
C GLU A 63 4.81 -1.63 10.67
N VAL A 64 4.95 -1.24 11.93
CA VAL A 64 3.79 -0.83 12.73
C VAL A 64 3.31 0.52 12.20
N SER A 65 2.00 0.66 12.01
CA SER A 65 1.44 1.93 11.55
C SER A 65 1.65 3.03 12.58
N LYS A 66 1.41 4.29 12.20
CA LYS A 66 1.44 5.42 13.14
C LYS A 66 0.47 5.24 14.33
N GLY A 67 -0.66 4.56 14.11
CA GLY A 67 -1.67 4.30 15.13
C GLY A 67 -1.26 3.26 16.18
N GLY A 68 -0.14 2.56 15.97
CA GLY A 68 0.28 1.44 16.80
C GLY A 68 -0.40 0.14 16.38
N LEU A 69 -0.13 -0.93 17.14
CA LEU A 69 -0.81 -2.21 16.95
C LEU A 69 -2.31 -2.08 17.27
N PRO A 70 -3.19 -2.80 16.56
CA PRO A 70 -2.89 -3.89 15.62
C PRO A 70 -2.56 -3.45 14.18
N HIS A 71 -2.62 -2.15 13.88
CA HIS A 71 -2.48 -1.64 12.53
C HIS A 71 -1.03 -1.77 12.01
N ARG A 72 -0.85 -2.35 10.83
CA ARG A 72 0.46 -2.59 10.21
C ARG A 72 0.45 -2.17 8.75
N HIS A 73 1.56 -1.59 8.31
CA HIS A 73 1.84 -1.41 6.89
C HIS A 73 2.81 -2.48 6.42
N ILE A 74 2.51 -3.10 5.29
CA ILE A 74 3.37 -4.12 4.68
C ILE A 74 3.76 -3.66 3.29
N THR A 75 5.06 -3.55 3.07
CA THR A 75 5.63 -3.26 1.75
C THR A 75 6.12 -4.56 1.13
N VAL A 76 5.57 -4.94 -0.03
CA VAL A 76 5.99 -6.12 -0.80
C VAL A 76 6.75 -5.69 -2.04
N TYR A 77 7.96 -6.21 -2.23
CA TYR A 77 8.85 -5.92 -3.34
C TYR A 77 8.82 -7.06 -4.36
N LEU A 78 8.34 -6.75 -5.56
CA LEU A 78 8.13 -7.70 -6.64
C LEU A 78 9.32 -7.71 -7.62
N LYS A 79 9.69 -8.90 -8.09
CA LYS A 79 10.69 -9.06 -9.16
C LYS A 79 10.15 -8.74 -10.56
N THR A 80 8.83 -8.78 -10.74
CA THR A 80 8.17 -8.50 -12.02
C THR A 80 7.31 -7.23 -11.87
N PRO A 81 7.34 -6.29 -12.83
CA PRO A 81 6.47 -5.14 -12.79
C PRO A 81 5.03 -5.55 -13.09
N LEU A 82 4.09 -5.04 -12.31
CA LEU A 82 2.66 -5.20 -12.49
C LEU A 82 2.04 -3.88 -12.92
N ASP A 83 1.05 -3.96 -13.82
CA ASP A 83 0.17 -2.84 -14.09
C ASP A 83 -0.74 -2.55 -12.90
N ILE A 84 -1.38 -1.38 -12.92
CA ILE A 84 -2.14 -0.87 -11.78
C ILE A 84 -3.29 -1.80 -11.35
N TRP A 85 -3.98 -2.45 -12.28
CA TRP A 85 -5.10 -3.32 -11.97
C TRP A 85 -4.64 -4.61 -11.31
N LYS A 86 -3.58 -5.23 -11.85
CA LYS A 86 -2.99 -6.42 -11.22
C LYS A 86 -2.49 -6.14 -9.81
N ARG A 87 -1.90 -4.96 -9.57
CA ARG A 87 -1.48 -4.57 -8.21
C ARG A 87 -2.66 -4.44 -7.26
N ILE A 88 -3.72 -3.73 -7.66
CA ILE A 88 -4.89 -3.53 -6.79
C ILE A 88 -5.54 -4.89 -6.49
N ALA A 89 -5.72 -5.74 -7.50
CA ALA A 89 -6.24 -7.10 -7.32
C ALA A 89 -5.38 -7.92 -6.35
N LEU A 90 -4.06 -7.88 -6.49
CA LEU A 90 -3.16 -8.61 -5.61
C LEU A 90 -3.18 -8.05 -4.18
N GLN A 91 -3.29 -6.73 -4.01
CA GLN A 91 -3.46 -6.12 -2.68
C GLN A 91 -4.77 -6.59 -2.02
N PHE A 92 -5.86 -6.73 -2.77
CA PHE A 92 -7.09 -7.37 -2.26
C PHE A 92 -6.87 -8.81 -1.84
N CYS A 93 -6.23 -9.63 -2.69
CA CYS A 93 -5.97 -11.04 -2.38
C CYS A 93 -5.11 -11.21 -1.13
N LEU A 94 -4.15 -10.31 -0.92
CA LEU A 94 -3.27 -10.31 0.25
C LEU A 94 -3.91 -9.68 1.50
N GLY A 95 -5.19 -9.32 1.46
CA GLY A 95 -5.92 -8.84 2.65
C GLY A 95 -5.67 -7.37 3.01
N SER A 96 -5.31 -6.51 2.04
CA SER A 96 -5.27 -5.06 2.25
C SER A 96 -6.66 -4.50 2.59
N ASP A 97 -6.74 -3.38 3.32
CA ASP A 97 -7.99 -2.69 3.63
C ASP A 97 -8.88 -2.49 2.39
N LEU A 98 -10.09 -3.05 2.46
CA LEU A 98 -11.05 -3.06 1.36
C LEU A 98 -11.45 -1.65 0.94
N LYS A 99 -11.60 -0.73 1.90
CA LYS A 99 -12.04 0.64 1.59
C LYS A 99 -10.97 1.37 0.77
N ARG A 100 -9.71 1.23 1.18
CA ARG A 100 -8.54 1.79 0.50
C ARG A 100 -8.39 1.24 -0.91
N GLU A 101 -8.47 -0.07 -1.10
CA GLU A 101 -8.32 -0.66 -2.43
C GLU A 101 -9.52 -0.36 -3.35
N THR A 102 -10.74 -0.31 -2.81
CA THR A 102 -11.93 0.12 -3.56
C THR A 102 -11.78 1.58 -4.04
N MET A 103 -11.24 2.45 -3.19
CA MET A 103 -10.95 3.83 -3.56
C MET A 103 -9.86 3.92 -4.64
N ASN A 104 -8.86 3.04 -4.60
CA ASN A 104 -7.84 2.95 -5.66
C ASN A 104 -8.46 2.51 -7.00
N CYS A 105 -9.36 1.52 -7.00
CA CYS A 105 -10.14 1.14 -8.18
C CYS A 105 -10.92 2.33 -8.75
N TYR A 106 -11.70 3.01 -7.90
CA TYR A 106 -12.51 4.15 -8.33
C TYR A 106 -11.65 5.25 -8.96
N ARG A 107 -10.54 5.63 -8.31
CA ARG A 107 -9.59 6.63 -8.83
C ARG A 107 -9.03 6.24 -10.18
N GLN A 108 -8.73 4.96 -10.39
CA GLN A 108 -8.26 4.46 -11.68
C GLN A 108 -9.33 4.57 -12.76
N LEU A 109 -10.59 4.22 -12.46
CA LEU A 109 -11.72 4.30 -13.40
C LEU A 109 -11.99 5.73 -13.86
N VAL A 110 -11.91 6.71 -12.96
CA VAL A 110 -12.19 8.12 -13.29
C VAL A 110 -10.97 8.89 -13.82
N GLY A 111 -9.87 8.19 -14.16
CA GLY A 111 -8.64 8.82 -14.69
C GLY A 111 -7.90 9.71 -13.69
N ARG A 112 -8.15 9.53 -12.38
CA ARG A 112 -7.54 10.30 -11.28
C ARG A 112 -6.64 9.43 -10.41
N ALA A 113 -5.92 8.50 -11.04
CA ALA A 113 -4.96 7.65 -10.35
C ALA A 113 -3.95 8.50 -9.55
N ALA A 114 -4.02 8.40 -8.23
CA ALA A 114 -3.00 8.94 -7.33
C ALA A 114 -1.95 7.86 -7.07
N ASN A 115 -0.73 8.27 -6.71
CA ASN A 115 0.21 7.29 -6.20
C ASN A 115 -0.35 6.74 -4.88
N ILE A 116 -0.38 5.41 -4.74
CA ILE A 116 -0.69 4.78 -3.47
C ILE A 116 0.47 5.11 -2.53
N VAL A 117 0.15 5.66 -1.36
CA VAL A 117 1.15 6.17 -0.41
C VAL A 117 0.89 5.63 0.98
N PHE A 118 1.98 5.28 1.69
CA PHE A 118 1.98 5.18 3.15
C PHE A 118 2.69 6.37 3.78
N PHE A 119 2.17 6.79 4.93
CA PHE A 119 2.85 7.71 5.83
C PHE A 119 3.33 6.91 7.04
N GLU A 120 4.63 6.66 7.09
CA GLU A 120 5.30 5.93 8.18
C GLU A 120 5.93 6.92 9.16
N LYS A 121 6.12 6.57 10.43
CA LYS A 121 6.99 7.34 11.33
C LYS A 121 8.43 7.22 10.84
N LYS A 122 9.20 8.30 10.90
CA LYS A 122 10.65 8.24 10.66
C LYS A 122 11.29 7.50 11.83
N ASP A 123 12.03 6.43 11.56
CA ASP A 123 12.88 5.76 12.55
C ASP A 123 13.82 6.82 13.15
N GLU A 124 13.85 6.94 14.49
CA GLU A 124 14.73 7.86 15.23
C GLU A 124 16.19 7.39 15.21
#